data_AF-A0A2V5LI86-F1
#
_entry.id   AF-A0A2V5LI86-F1
#
_cell.length_a   1.000
_cell.length_b   1.000
_cell.length_c   1.000
_cell.angle_alpha   90.00
_cell.angle_beta   90.00
_cell.angle_gamma   90.00
#
_symmetry.space_group_name_H-M   'P 1'
#
loop_
_entity.id
_entity.type
_entity.pdbx_description
1 polymer ?
#
loop_
_entity_poly.entity_id
_entity_poly.type
_entity_poly.pdbx_seq_one_letter_code
_entity_poly.pdbx_strand_id
1 'polypeptide(L)'
;MENVGQTPAPDGMLEAPDGSSIYLTDLEHNAVLRWNPSTKSTEQVITDKLLMWPDTLSWGPNGELYVTTSQIENMPRFNNGKSTRTEPYKLWKIAGVNRR
;
A
#
# COMPACT_ATOMS: atom_id res chain seq x y z
N MET A 1 -25.47 1.70 3.27
CA MET A 1 -24.13 1.12 3.05
C MET A 1 -24.21 0.27 1.80
N GLU A 2 -23.24 0.40 0.88
CA GLU A 2 -23.14 -0.42 -0.34
C GLU A 2 -21.79 -1.14 -0.34
N ASN A 3 -21.77 -2.42 -0.74
CA ASN A 3 -20.53 -3.12 -1.03
C ASN A 3 -20.13 -2.85 -2.49
N VAL A 4 -18.95 -2.24 -2.69
CA VAL A 4 -18.46 -1.83 -4.01
C VAL A 4 -17.31 -2.70 -4.54
N GLY A 5 -16.80 -3.63 -3.74
CA GLY A 5 -15.68 -4.50 -4.14
C GLY A 5 -15.09 -5.32 -3.00
N GLN A 6 -14.27 -6.30 -3.37
CA GLN A 6 -13.42 -7.07 -2.47
C GLN A 6 -11.95 -6.74 -2.79
N THR A 7 -11.15 -6.53 -1.76
CA THR A 7 -9.72 -6.23 -1.87
C THR A 7 -8.94 -7.10 -0.88
N PRO A 8 -7.62 -7.24 -1.07
CA PRO A 8 -6.73 -7.68 0.02
C PRO A 8 -6.90 -6.78 1.24
N ALA A 9 -6.42 -7.25 2.40
CA ALA A 9 -6.46 -6.45 3.63
C ALA A 9 -5.55 -5.20 3.49
N PRO A 10 -6.12 -3.98 3.48
CA PRO A 10 -5.30 -2.77 3.46
C PRO A 10 -5.07 -2.26 4.87
N ASP A 11 -3.94 -1.59 5.07
CA ASP A 11 -3.72 -0.73 6.23
C ASP A 11 -4.06 0.71 5.85
N GLY A 12 -3.44 1.21 4.77
CA GLY A 12 -3.70 2.54 4.24
C GLY A 12 -4.54 2.56 2.96
N MET A 13 -5.21 3.70 2.77
CA MET A 13 -5.87 4.05 1.51
C MET A 13 -5.57 5.50 1.12
N LEU A 14 -5.58 5.78 -0.18
CA LEU A 14 -5.42 7.13 -0.71
C LEU A 14 -6.19 7.29 -2.03
N GLU A 15 -7.03 8.31 -2.14
CA GLU A 15 -7.70 8.64 -3.40
C GLU A 15 -6.71 9.22 -4.41
N ALA A 16 -6.87 8.89 -5.69
CA ALA A 16 -6.14 9.54 -6.78
C ALA A 16 -6.44 11.05 -6.83
N PRO A 17 -5.50 11.93 -7.22
CA PRO A 17 -5.74 13.37 -7.23
C PRO A 17 -6.88 13.81 -8.17
N ASP A 18 -7.20 13.01 -9.18
CA ASP A 18 -8.28 13.22 -10.14
C ASP A 18 -9.58 12.48 -9.77
N GLY A 19 -9.61 11.78 -8.62
CA GLY A 19 -10.74 10.97 -8.16
C GLY A 19 -11.01 9.71 -8.99
N SER A 20 -10.13 9.33 -9.92
CA SER A 20 -10.40 8.22 -10.84
C SER A 20 -10.25 6.84 -10.21
N SER A 21 -9.56 6.73 -9.07
CA SER A 21 -9.17 5.47 -8.45
C SER A 21 -8.83 5.63 -6.97
N ILE A 22 -8.83 4.52 -6.24
CA ILE A 22 -8.35 4.44 -4.86
C ILE A 22 -7.12 3.55 -4.84
N TYR A 23 -6.04 4.03 -4.23
CA TYR A 23 -4.84 3.25 -3.94
C TYR A 23 -4.98 2.63 -2.56
N LEU A 24 -4.65 1.35 -2.45
CA LEU A 24 -4.71 0.58 -1.21
C LEU A 24 -3.37 -0.11 -1.01
N THR A 25 -2.89 -0.14 0.23
CA THR A 25 -1.75 -1.00 0.57
C THR A 25 -2.21 -2.46 0.61
N ASP A 26 -1.34 -3.38 0.22
CA ASP A 26 -1.57 -4.81 0.34
C ASP A 26 -0.53 -5.38 1.32
N LEU A 27 -0.93 -5.52 2.57
CA LEU A 27 -0.06 -6.08 3.61
C LEU A 27 0.15 -7.58 3.43
N GLU A 28 -0.71 -8.28 2.69
CA GLU A 28 -0.62 -9.72 2.46
C GLU A 28 0.42 -10.04 1.38
N HIS A 29 0.63 -9.14 0.42
CA HIS A 29 1.50 -9.36 -0.75
C HIS A 29 2.65 -8.36 -0.92
N ASN A 30 2.93 -7.54 0.09
CA ASN A 30 3.95 -6.46 0.02
C ASN A 30 3.74 -5.59 -1.22
N ALA A 31 2.52 -5.08 -1.40
CA ALA A 31 2.11 -4.41 -2.63
C ALA A 31 1.41 -3.07 -2.37
N VAL A 32 1.26 -2.32 -3.46
CA VAL A 32 0.22 -1.30 -3.59
C VAL A 32 -0.68 -1.71 -4.75
N LEU A 33 -1.98 -1.64 -4.54
CA LEU A 33 -3.00 -1.88 -5.56
C LEU A 33 -3.80 -0.62 -5.84
N ARG A 34 -4.39 -0.56 -7.03
CA ARG A 34 -5.31 0.48 -7.48
C ARG A 34 -6.67 -0.15 -7.71
N TRP A 35 -7.69 0.33 -7.02
CA TRP A 35 -9.09 0.00 -7.26
C TRP A 35 -9.75 1.08 -8.12
N ASN A 36 -10.39 0.67 -9.20
CA ASN A 36 -11.13 1.56 -10.09
C ASN A 36 -12.64 1.48 -9.77
N PRO A 37 -13.27 2.58 -9.30
CA PRO A 37 -14.69 2.59 -8.95
C PRO A 37 -15.63 2.37 -10.14
N SER A 38 -15.24 2.79 -11.35
CA SER A 38 -16.08 2.66 -12.55
C SER A 38 -16.17 1.22 -13.04
N THR A 39 -15.07 0.48 -12.97
CA THR A 39 -15.01 -0.93 -13.41
C THR A 39 -15.17 -1.93 -12.27
N LYS A 40 -15.14 -1.47 -11.01
CA LYS A 40 -15.10 -2.29 -9.79
C LYS A 40 -13.97 -3.33 -9.80
N SER A 41 -12.84 -3.00 -10.42
CA SER A 41 -11.69 -3.90 -10.56
C SER A 41 -10.46 -3.38 -9.81
N THR A 42 -9.62 -4.30 -9.35
CA THR A 42 -8.30 -4.00 -8.79
C THR A 42 -7.19 -4.29 -9.78
N GLU A 43 -6.10 -3.55 -9.68
CA GLU A 43 -4.87 -3.73 -10.44
C GLU A 43 -3.67 -3.52 -9.52
N GLN A 44 -2.66 -4.35 -9.64
CA GLN A 44 -1.43 -4.22 -8.88
C GLN A 44 -0.58 -3.10 -9.46
N VAL A 45 -0.24 -2.10 -8.65
CA VAL A 45 0.64 -0.98 -9.05
C VAL A 45 2.10 -1.40 -8.95
N ILE A 46 2.44 -2.05 -7.84
CA ILE A 46 3.78 -2.59 -7.58
C ILE A 46 3.69 -3.69 -6.53
N THR A 47 4.56 -4.68 -6.64
CA THR A 47 4.98 -5.53 -5.51
C THR A 47 6.47 -5.50 -5.39
N ASP A 48 6.94 -5.31 -4.16
CA ASP A 48 8.35 -5.38 -3.83
C ASP A 48 8.50 -5.87 -2.40
N LYS A 49 9.45 -6.78 -2.15
CA LYS A 49 9.77 -7.28 -0.81
C LYS A 49 10.18 -6.17 0.17
N LEU A 50 10.56 -5.00 -0.33
CA LEU A 50 10.86 -3.82 0.47
C LEU A 50 9.61 -3.17 1.08
N LEU A 51 8.42 -3.46 0.54
CA LEU A 51 7.13 -2.97 1.03
C LEU A 51 6.59 -3.84 2.18
N MET A 52 7.41 -4.01 3.22
CA MET A 52 7.11 -4.81 4.42
C MET A 52 6.00 -4.18 5.26
N TRP A 53 4.78 -4.71 5.13
CA TRP A 53 3.54 -4.13 5.68
C TRP A 53 3.43 -2.64 5.34
N PRO A 54 3.07 -2.32 4.08
CA PRO A 54 2.91 -0.95 3.65
C PRO A 54 1.72 -0.34 4.41
N ASP A 55 1.98 0.77 5.08
CA ASP A 55 1.05 1.39 6.03
C ASP A 55 0.40 2.60 5.39
N THR A 56 1.09 3.75 5.36
CA THR A 56 0.49 5.02 4.93
C THR A 56 0.96 5.42 3.54
N LEU A 57 0.04 5.98 2.75
CA LEU A 57 0.28 6.49 1.40
C LEU A 57 0.19 8.02 1.35
N SER A 58 0.97 8.66 0.49
CA SER A 58 0.81 10.09 0.17
C SER A 58 1.28 10.42 -1.26
N TRP A 59 0.65 11.41 -1.89
CA TRP A 59 1.08 11.92 -3.19
C TRP A 59 2.26 12.88 -3.05
N GLY A 60 3.26 12.68 -3.91
CA GLY A 60 4.33 13.62 -4.17
C GLY A 60 3.89 14.75 -5.10
N PRO A 61 4.64 15.87 -5.12
CA PRO A 61 4.29 17.02 -5.94
C PRO A 61 4.35 16.76 -7.46
N ASN A 62 5.05 15.71 -7.91
CA ASN A 62 5.15 15.36 -9.33
C ASN A 62 4.43 14.05 -9.67
N GLY A 63 3.44 13.65 -8.86
CA GLY A 63 2.63 12.46 -9.09
C GLY A 63 3.32 11.14 -8.71
N GLU A 64 4.38 11.19 -7.92
CA GLU A 64 4.95 9.99 -7.30
C GLU A 64 4.13 9.56 -6.09
N LEU A 65 4.17 8.29 -5.75
CA LEU A 65 3.50 7.78 -4.55
C LEU A 65 4.55 7.49 -3.48
N TYR A 66 4.35 8.06 -2.30
CA TYR A 66 5.16 7.82 -1.11
C TYR A 66 4.48 6.82 -0.20
N VAL A 67 5.25 5.86 0.33
CA VAL A 67 4.72 4.74 1.13
C VAL A 67 5.61 4.49 2.35
N THR A 68 5.04 4.47 3.55
CA THR A 68 5.74 4.01 4.76
C THR A 68 5.60 2.50 4.94
N THR A 69 6.60 1.85 5.53
CA THR A 69 6.57 0.42 5.86
C THR A 69 6.77 0.23 7.36
N SER A 70 5.76 -0.32 8.04
CA SER A 70 5.72 -0.41 9.50
C SER A 70 6.30 -1.71 10.05
N GLN A 71 6.54 -2.72 9.20
CA GLN A 71 7.05 -4.03 9.59
C GLN A 71 6.21 -4.67 10.74
N ILE A 72 4.88 -4.49 10.76
CA ILE A 72 4.01 -5.02 11.82
C ILE A 72 4.07 -6.55 11.87
N GLU A 73 4.22 -7.23 10.74
CA GLU A 73 4.47 -8.67 10.63
C GLU A 73 5.71 -9.12 11.40
N ASN A 74 6.64 -8.21 11.72
CA ASN A 74 7.87 -8.47 12.48
C ASN A 74 7.73 -8.16 13.99
N MET A 75 6.51 -7.86 14.46
CA MET A 75 6.25 -7.66 15.89
C MET A 75 6.27 -8.99 16.67
N PRO A 76 6.54 -8.94 18.00
CA PRO A 76 6.50 -10.12 18.87
C PRO A 76 5.24 -10.98 18.73
N ARG A 77 4.08 -10.34 18.55
CA ARG A 77 2.78 -10.99 18.36
C ARG A 77 2.78 -12.01 17.21
N PHE A 78 3.58 -11.76 16.18
CA PHE A 78 3.68 -12.59 14.98
C PHE A 78 4.97 -13.43 14.92
N ASN A 79 5.86 -13.29 15.90
CA ASN A 79 7.22 -13.86 15.87
C ASN A 79 7.62 -14.50 17.20
N ASN A 80 6.78 -15.39 17.75
CA ASN A 80 7.07 -16.17 18.96
C ASN A 80 7.52 -15.31 20.16
N GLY A 81 6.91 -14.13 20.33
CA GLY A 81 7.21 -13.23 21.44
C GLY A 81 8.50 -12.41 21.27
N LYS A 82 9.18 -12.46 20.13
CA LYS A 82 10.39 -11.67 19.86
C LYS A 82 10.20 -10.77 18.65
N SER A 83 10.60 -9.50 18.72
CA SER A 83 10.54 -8.63 17.55
C SER A 83 11.71 -8.92 16.61
N THR A 84 11.42 -8.99 15.32
CA THR A 84 12.41 -9.11 14.23
C THR A 84 12.50 -7.82 13.39
N ARG A 85 11.89 -6.73 13.88
CA ARG A 85 11.91 -5.42 13.21
C ARG A 85 13.33 -4.88 13.13
N THR A 86 13.62 -4.20 12.03
CA THR A 86 14.91 -3.55 11.82
C THR A 86 14.73 -2.05 11.64
N GLU A 87 15.58 -1.28 12.31
CA GLU A 87 15.63 0.18 12.18
C GLU A 87 16.75 0.61 11.20
N PRO A 88 16.61 1.77 10.55
CA PRO A 88 15.45 2.66 10.59
C PRO A 88 14.31 2.14 9.71
N TYR A 89 13.06 2.45 10.10
CA TYR A 89 11.87 2.26 9.26
C TYR A 89 12.02 3.02 7.94
N LYS A 90 11.33 2.56 6.89
CA LYS A 90 11.53 3.05 5.54
C LYS A 90 10.33 3.84 5.04
N LEU A 91 10.65 4.87 4.27
CA LEU A 91 9.75 5.63 3.42
C LEU A 91 10.23 5.42 1.99
N TRP A 92 9.38 4.86 1.16
CA TRP A 92 9.67 4.58 -0.24
C TRP A 92 9.01 5.61 -1.14
N LYS A 93 9.65 5.88 -2.28
CA LYS A 93 9.09 6.67 -3.38
C LYS A 93 8.90 5.74 -4.57
N ILE A 94 7.67 5.62 -5.04
CA ILE A 94 7.30 4.88 -6.25
C ILE A 94 7.10 5.90 -7.37
N ALA A 95 7.96 5.85 -8.38
CA ALA A 95 7.86 6.71 -9.55
C ALA A 95 7.05 6.02 -10.66
N GLY A 96 6.44 6.81 -11.55
CA GLY A 96 5.79 6.29 -12.75
C GLY A 96 4.43 5.62 -12.52
N VAL A 97 3.80 5.81 -11.35
CA VAL A 97 2.49 5.23 -10.98
C VAL A 97 1.39 5.52 -12.02
N ASN A 98 1.48 6.64 -12.72
CA ASN A 98 0.51 7.08 -13.74
C ASN A 98 1.00 6.93 -15.19
N ARG A 99 2.14 6.27 -15.43
CA ARG A 99 2.64 6.05 -16.80
C ARG A 99 2.06 4.73 -17.34
N ARG A 100 1.25 4.84 -18.40
CA ARG A 100 0.88 3.69 -19.25
C ARG A 100 2.06 3.29 -20.12
#